data_AF-A0A954X6S9-F1
#
_entry.id   AF-A0A954X6S9-F1
#
_cell.length_a   1.000
_cell.length_b   1.000
_cell.length_c   1.000
_cell.angle_alpha   90.00
_cell.angle_beta   90.00
_cell.angle_gamma   90.00
#
_symmetry.space_group_name_H-M   'P 1'
#
loop_
_entity.id
_entity.type
_entity.pdbx_description
1 polymer ?
#
loop_
_entity_poly.entity_id
_entity_poly.type
_entity_poly.pdbx_seq_one_letter_code
_entity_poly.pdbx_strand_id
1 'polypeptide(L)'
;ADPGSSPVVVGEYAYVQGEKRLACVDLVTGDTVWNTTLDLGRPRYTSPVACGDKVFYTYENVLCFAAGEKDFTPLYTGKVGTDGLLAEESFFREQLNLDELEKTAEGQKEAQRLTRETFDKNQPLACASPAFADGRLVLRLKDRIVCYDLRSK
;
A
#
# COMPACT_ATOMS: atom_id res chain seq x y z
N ALA A 1 8.67 4.07 -22.68
CA ALA A 1 8.62 5.12 -21.64
C ALA A 1 8.67 4.41 -20.30
N ASP A 2 9.60 4.79 -19.43
CA ASP A 2 9.60 4.35 -18.04
C ASP A 2 8.31 4.89 -17.40
N PRO A 3 7.39 4.05 -16.91
CA PRO A 3 6.22 4.57 -16.21
C PRO A 3 6.75 5.26 -14.95
N GLY A 4 6.69 6.59 -14.89
CA GLY A 4 7.19 7.32 -13.73
C GLY A 4 6.20 7.31 -12.58
N SER A 5 6.68 7.20 -11.34
CA SER A 5 5.95 7.64 -10.15
C SER A 5 6.22 9.13 -9.94
N SER A 6 5.19 9.92 -9.60
CA SER A 6 5.39 11.33 -9.23
C SER A 6 5.79 11.43 -7.77
N PRO A 7 6.78 12.28 -7.40
CA PRO A 7 7.09 12.53 -6.00
C PRO A 7 5.94 13.28 -5.30
N VAL A 8 5.87 13.15 -3.97
CA VAL A 8 5.05 13.99 -3.11
C VAL A 8 5.92 14.72 -2.09
N VAL A 9 5.62 15.97 -1.81
CA VAL A 9 6.38 16.81 -0.86
C VAL A 9 5.58 17.00 0.42
N VAL A 10 6.23 16.79 1.58
CA VAL A 10 5.70 17.12 2.90
C VAL A 10 6.79 17.81 3.70
N GLY A 11 6.57 19.08 4.06
CA GLY A 11 7.59 19.88 4.74
C GLY A 11 8.85 20.06 3.87
N GLU A 12 10.00 19.72 4.43
CA GLU A 12 11.32 19.82 3.77
C GLU A 12 11.74 18.53 3.05
N TYR A 13 10.83 17.56 2.91
CA TYR A 13 11.13 16.25 2.35
C TYR A 13 10.29 15.94 1.12
N ALA A 14 10.90 15.28 0.14
CA ALA A 14 10.23 14.65 -0.99
C ALA A 14 10.24 13.12 -0.87
N TYR A 15 9.11 12.50 -1.15
CA TYR A 15 8.92 11.05 -1.14
C TYR A 15 8.60 10.56 -2.54
N VAL A 16 9.32 9.54 -3.01
CA VAL A 16 9.13 9.00 -4.36
C VAL A 16 9.33 7.49 -4.36
N GLN A 17 8.49 6.80 -5.13
CA GLN A 17 8.64 5.38 -5.38
C GLN A 17 9.34 5.16 -6.73
N GLY A 18 10.32 4.27 -6.78
CA GLY A 18 10.98 3.83 -8.00
C GLY A 18 11.24 2.32 -7.95
N GLU A 19 10.80 1.57 -8.96
CA GLU A 19 10.82 0.10 -8.96
C GLU A 19 10.27 -0.52 -7.64
N LYS A 20 11.11 -1.18 -6.84
CA LYS A 20 10.76 -1.68 -5.50
C LYS A 20 11.26 -0.78 -4.38
N ARG A 21 11.83 0.37 -4.68
CA ARG A 21 12.38 1.31 -3.69
C ARG A 21 11.39 2.43 -3.40
N LEU A 22 11.32 2.80 -2.14
CA LEU A 22 10.67 4.03 -1.68
C LEU A 22 11.75 4.85 -0.98
N ALA A 23 11.88 6.12 -1.35
CA ALA A 23 12.93 6.99 -0.83
C ALA A 23 12.35 8.31 -0.29
N CYS A 24 13.05 8.85 0.71
CA CYS A 24 12.88 10.20 1.22
C CYS A 24 14.15 11.00 0.93
N VAL A 25 13.99 12.18 0.35
CA VAL A 25 15.07 13.09 -0.02
C VAL A 25 14.87 14.42 0.68
N ASP A 26 15.94 14.94 1.27
CA ASP A 26 15.99 16.28 1.84
C ASP A 26 15.97 17.31 0.70
N LEU A 27 15.00 18.23 0.72
CA LEU A 27 14.85 19.23 -0.35
C LEU A 27 15.87 20.36 -0.27
N VAL A 28 16.51 20.56 0.89
CA VAL A 28 17.53 21.59 1.09
C VAL A 28 18.88 21.10 0.59
N THR A 29 19.28 19.88 0.96
CA THR A 29 20.59 19.33 0.59
C THR A 29 20.57 18.49 -0.67
N GLY A 30 19.42 17.91 -1.02
CA GLY A 30 19.28 16.91 -2.09
C GLY A 30 19.71 15.50 -1.68
N ASP A 31 20.09 15.29 -0.42
CA ASP A 31 20.57 14.00 0.06
C ASP A 31 19.42 13.03 0.34
N THR A 32 19.68 11.74 0.15
CA THR A 32 18.74 10.70 0.61
C THR A 32 18.78 10.63 2.13
N VAL A 33 17.64 10.89 2.77
CA VAL A 33 17.46 10.73 4.22
C VAL A 33 17.35 9.24 4.55
N TRP A 34 16.46 8.54 3.83
CA TRP A 34 16.31 7.10 3.92
C TRP A 34 15.80 6.51 2.60
N ASN A 35 16.06 5.23 2.41
CA ASN A 35 15.40 4.41 1.40
C ASN A 35 15.04 3.04 1.98
N THR A 36 13.96 2.46 1.48
CA THR A 36 13.50 1.11 1.86
C THR A 36 13.15 0.30 0.61
N THR A 37 13.04 -1.02 0.77
CA THR A 37 12.55 -1.92 -0.27
C THR A 37 11.13 -2.34 0.08
N LEU A 38 10.20 -2.08 -0.82
CA LEU A 38 8.82 -2.55 -0.75
C LEU A 38 8.75 -4.01 -1.18
N ASP A 39 8.02 -4.81 -0.42
CA ASP A 39 7.70 -6.19 -0.78
C ASP A 39 6.56 -6.19 -1.81
N LEU A 40 6.95 -6.03 -3.07
CA LEU A 40 6.04 -6.03 -4.23
C LEU A 40 6.33 -7.25 -5.11
N GLY A 41 5.28 -7.96 -5.50
CA GLY A 41 5.38 -9.09 -6.42
C GLY A 41 5.93 -8.66 -7.78
N ARG A 42 5.25 -7.72 -8.44
CA ARG A 42 5.73 -7.10 -9.69
C ARG A 42 5.59 -5.60 -9.62
N PRO A 43 6.67 -4.81 -9.49
CA PRO A 43 6.55 -3.38 -9.31
C PRO A 43 5.84 -2.74 -10.51
N ARG A 44 4.79 -1.98 -10.23
CA ARG A 44 4.19 -0.99 -11.11
C ARG A 44 4.28 0.34 -10.40
N TYR A 45 4.23 1.40 -11.19
CA TYR A 45 4.42 2.74 -10.68
C TYR A 45 3.06 3.33 -10.33
N THR A 46 2.93 3.76 -9.08
CA THR A 46 1.82 4.58 -8.61
C THR A 46 2.43 5.75 -7.86
N SER A 47 1.83 6.93 -8.00
CA SER A 47 2.33 8.11 -7.29
C SER A 47 1.83 8.08 -5.85
N PRO A 48 2.71 8.22 -4.83
CA PRO A 48 2.28 8.42 -3.47
C PRO A 48 1.45 9.69 -3.31
N VAL A 49 0.62 9.74 -2.27
CA VAL A 49 -0.21 10.91 -1.92
C VAL A 49 -0.05 11.21 -0.44
N ALA A 50 0.07 12.49 -0.10
CA ALA A 50 0.20 12.94 1.28
C ALA A 50 -1.14 13.40 1.86
N CYS A 51 -1.32 13.18 3.15
CA CYS A 51 -2.42 13.70 3.95
C CYS A 51 -1.87 14.08 5.34
N GLY A 52 -1.59 15.36 5.55
CA GLY A 52 -0.93 15.84 6.77
C GLY A 52 0.50 15.34 6.87
N ASP A 53 0.84 14.73 8.00
CA ASP A 53 2.14 14.12 8.33
C ASP A 53 2.25 12.66 7.87
N LYS A 54 1.39 12.23 6.94
CA LYS A 54 1.31 10.84 6.46
C LYS A 54 1.37 10.79 4.95
N VAL A 55 2.02 9.75 4.45
CA VAL A 55 2.11 9.47 3.01
C VAL A 55 1.55 8.07 2.74
N PHE A 56 0.77 7.98 1.69
CA PHE A 56 0.12 6.76 1.24
C PHE A 56 0.69 6.29 -0.09
N TYR A 57 0.94 5.00 -0.20
CA TYR A 57 1.33 4.33 -1.43
C TYR A 57 0.41 3.13 -1.64
N THR A 58 -0.28 3.08 -2.78
CA THR A 58 -1.39 2.13 -2.99
C THR A 58 -1.13 1.26 -4.22
N TYR A 59 -0.24 0.29 -4.08
CA TYR A 59 0.02 -0.73 -5.09
C TYR A 59 0.24 -2.09 -4.42
N GLU A 60 -0.53 -3.10 -4.84
CA GLU A 60 -0.73 -4.40 -4.18
C GLU A 60 -1.34 -4.31 -2.77
N ASN A 61 -0.84 -3.38 -1.94
CA ASN A 61 -1.32 -3.03 -0.61
C ASN A 61 -1.69 -1.54 -0.53
N VAL A 62 -2.39 -1.16 0.53
CA VAL A 62 -2.50 0.23 1.01
C VAL A 62 -1.46 0.42 2.11
N LEU A 63 -0.35 1.04 1.77
CA LEU A 63 0.71 1.40 2.71
C LEU A 63 0.51 2.85 3.16
N CYS A 64 0.53 3.08 4.47
CA CYS A 64 0.63 4.40 5.09
C CYS A 64 1.94 4.44 5.90
N PHE A 65 2.70 5.52 5.78
CA PHE A 65 3.91 5.75 6.57
C PHE A 65 4.00 7.21 7.02
N ALA A 66 4.78 7.46 8.07
CA ALA A 66 4.99 8.79 8.60
C ALA A 66 5.89 9.62 7.66
N ALA A 67 5.52 10.88 7.45
CA ALA A 67 6.37 11.89 6.83
C ALA A 67 7.11 12.69 7.92
N GLY A 68 8.29 13.21 7.60
CA GLY A 68 9.14 13.97 8.51
C GLY A 68 10.12 13.14 9.35
N GLU A 69 10.00 11.80 9.34
CA GLU A 69 10.87 10.92 10.11
C GLU A 69 12.23 10.68 9.43
N LYS A 70 13.27 10.52 10.26
CA LYS A 70 14.64 10.22 9.79
C LYS A 70 14.80 8.77 9.30
N ASP A 71 13.85 7.91 9.62
CA ASP A 71 13.78 6.53 9.18
C ASP A 71 12.41 6.20 8.60
N PHE A 72 12.35 5.21 7.70
CA PHE A 72 11.09 4.71 7.18
C PHE A 72 10.23 4.11 8.29
N THR A 73 9.10 4.77 8.59
CA THR A 73 8.21 4.39 9.68
C THR A 73 6.82 4.03 9.14
N PRO A 74 6.54 2.74 8.86
CA PRO A 74 5.22 2.31 8.43
C PRO A 74 4.22 2.46 9.59
N LEU A 75 3.07 3.04 9.29
CA LEU A 75 1.97 3.23 10.25
C LEU A 75 0.85 2.21 10.03
N TYR A 76 0.66 1.77 8.78
CA TYR A 76 -0.36 0.80 8.42
C TYR A 76 -0.01 0.14 7.09
N THR A 77 -0.24 -1.16 6.96
CA THR A 77 -0.21 -1.88 5.68
C THR A 77 -1.42 -2.81 5.59
N GLY A 78 -2.32 -2.52 4.65
CA GLY A 78 -3.55 -3.28 4.50
C GLY A 78 -3.79 -3.81 3.09
N LYS A 79 -4.63 -4.83 3.00
CA LYS A 79 -5.16 -5.40 1.76
C LYS A 79 -6.67 -5.20 1.71
N VAL A 80 -7.21 -5.19 0.50
CA VAL A 80 -8.66 -5.10 0.28
C VAL A 80 -9.22 -6.49 0.02
N GLY A 81 -10.18 -6.92 0.82
CA GLY A 81 -10.88 -8.19 0.70
C GLY A 81 -11.94 -8.22 -0.39
N THR A 82 -12.59 -9.38 -0.56
CA THR A 82 -13.66 -9.58 -1.56
C THR A 82 -14.90 -8.74 -1.30
N ASP A 83 -15.22 -8.50 -0.04
CA ASP A 83 -16.29 -7.62 0.43
C ASP A 83 -15.91 -6.13 0.38
N GLY A 84 -14.66 -5.81 0.01
CA GLY A 84 -14.13 -4.46 0.00
C GLY A 84 -13.62 -3.99 1.36
N LEU A 85 -13.55 -4.84 2.39
CA LEU A 85 -12.93 -4.50 3.66
C LEU A 85 -11.44 -4.20 3.45
N LEU A 86 -10.96 -3.08 3.99
CA LEU A 86 -9.54 -2.78 4.09
C LEU A 86 -9.07 -3.16 5.49
N ALA A 87 -8.19 -4.15 5.58
CA ALA A 87 -7.63 -4.63 6.84
C ALA A 87 -6.18 -5.10 6.67
N GLU A 88 -5.46 -5.29 7.77
CA GLU A 88 -4.15 -5.92 7.75
C GLU A 88 -4.23 -7.38 7.25
N GLU A 89 -3.15 -7.89 6.67
CA GLU A 89 -3.12 -9.26 6.16
C GLU A 89 -3.39 -10.31 7.25
N SER A 90 -2.96 -10.06 8.49
CA SER A 90 -3.22 -10.92 9.65
C SER A 90 -4.71 -11.17 9.88
N PHE A 91 -5.56 -10.16 9.70
CA PHE A 91 -7.01 -10.30 9.81
C PHE A 91 -7.56 -11.32 8.81
N PHE A 92 -7.14 -11.22 7.54
CA PHE A 92 -7.58 -12.16 6.51
C PHE A 92 -6.99 -13.56 6.70
N ARG A 93 -5.75 -13.67 7.21
CA ARG A 93 -5.14 -14.96 7.54
C ARG A 93 -5.97 -15.72 8.58
N GLU A 94 -6.43 -15.02 9.62
CA GLU A 94 -7.32 -15.59 10.64
C GLU A 94 -8.68 -15.95 10.04
N GLN A 95 -9.31 -15.02 9.31
CA GLN A 95 -10.63 -15.23 8.70
C GLN A 95 -10.66 -16.44 7.74
N LEU A 96 -9.60 -16.66 6.98
CA LEU A 96 -9.48 -17.74 6.01
C LEU A 96 -8.80 -18.99 6.58
N ASN A 97 -8.41 -18.97 7.86
CA ASN A 97 -7.70 -20.06 8.54
C ASN A 97 -6.43 -20.51 7.78
N LEU A 98 -5.66 -19.55 7.23
CA LEU A 98 -4.54 -19.84 6.33
C LEU A 98 -3.40 -20.58 7.04
N ASP A 99 -3.09 -20.20 8.27
CA ASP A 99 -2.02 -20.83 9.07
C ASP A 99 -2.27 -22.33 9.29
N GLU A 100 -3.53 -22.76 9.41
CA GLU A 100 -3.88 -24.17 9.56
C GLU A 100 -3.77 -24.91 8.23
N LEU A 101 -4.27 -24.31 7.15
CA LEU A 101 -4.20 -24.89 5.81
C LEU A 101 -2.74 -25.13 5.39
N GLU A 102 -1.86 -24.17 5.66
CA GLU A 102 -0.45 -24.19 5.23
C GLU A 102 0.40 -25.30 5.89
N LYS A 103 -0.12 -26.01 6.91
CA LYS A 103 0.56 -27.15 7.55
C LYS A 103 0.69 -28.40 6.65
N THR A 104 -0.06 -28.46 5.55
CA THR A 104 -0.01 -29.59 4.59
C THR A 104 0.31 -29.11 3.18
N ALA A 105 0.89 -29.98 2.34
CA ALA A 105 1.20 -29.61 0.95
C ALA A 105 -0.06 -29.30 0.12
N GLU A 106 -1.14 -30.05 0.35
CA GLU A 106 -2.46 -29.80 -0.25
C GLU A 106 -3.05 -28.48 0.24
N GLY A 107 -3.00 -28.24 1.56
CA GLY A 107 -3.53 -27.02 2.14
C GLY A 107 -2.72 -25.77 1.80
N GLN A 108 -1.41 -25.87 1.52
CA GLN A 108 -0.63 -24.76 0.94
C GLN A 108 -1.17 -24.33 -0.43
N LYS A 109 -1.57 -25.29 -1.28
CA LYS A 109 -2.18 -24.98 -2.59
C LYS A 109 -3.54 -24.30 -2.40
N GLU A 110 -4.31 -24.75 -1.41
CA GLU A 110 -5.60 -24.16 -1.08
C GLU A 110 -5.45 -22.75 -0.49
N ALA A 111 -4.52 -22.53 0.43
CA ALA A 111 -4.19 -21.22 0.99
C ALA A 111 -3.77 -20.23 -0.10
N GLN A 112 -2.94 -20.67 -1.06
CA GLN A 112 -2.58 -19.88 -2.23
C GLN A 112 -3.80 -19.56 -3.11
N ARG A 113 -4.72 -20.52 -3.31
CA ARG A 113 -5.95 -20.30 -4.06
C ARG A 113 -6.83 -19.25 -3.38
N LEU A 114 -7.07 -19.38 -2.07
CA LEU A 114 -7.88 -18.45 -1.28
C LEU A 114 -7.27 -17.05 -1.24
N THR A 115 -5.96 -16.94 -1.04
CA THR A 115 -5.22 -15.67 -1.08
C THR A 115 -5.40 -14.98 -2.43
N ARG A 116 -5.21 -15.73 -3.52
CA ARG A 116 -5.37 -15.22 -4.88
C ARG A 116 -6.79 -14.74 -5.16
N GLU A 117 -7.79 -15.54 -4.77
CA GLU A 117 -9.21 -15.19 -4.93
C GLU A 117 -9.61 -13.98 -4.10
N THR A 118 -9.00 -13.81 -2.93
CA THR A 118 -9.30 -12.73 -2.00
C THR A 118 -8.68 -11.41 -2.45
N PHE A 119 -7.44 -11.42 -2.95
CA PHE A 119 -6.71 -10.16 -3.17
C PHE A 119 -6.53 -9.77 -4.63
N ASP A 120 -6.26 -10.69 -5.56
CA ASP A 120 -5.82 -10.33 -6.93
C ASP A 120 -6.83 -9.44 -7.68
N LYS A 121 -8.12 -9.60 -7.41
CA LYS A 121 -9.18 -8.79 -8.03
C LYS A 121 -9.48 -7.50 -7.27
N ASN A 122 -9.03 -7.40 -6.04
CA ASN A 122 -9.37 -6.33 -5.09
C ASN A 122 -8.21 -5.38 -4.80
N GLN A 123 -7.02 -5.64 -5.34
CA GLN A 123 -5.87 -4.72 -5.23
C GLN A 123 -6.19 -3.32 -5.79
N PRO A 124 -5.58 -2.26 -5.21
CA PRO A 124 -5.55 -0.95 -5.83
C PRO A 124 -5.09 -1.02 -7.29
N LEU A 125 -5.78 -0.31 -8.18
CA LEU A 125 -5.46 -0.33 -9.59
C LEU A 125 -4.09 0.33 -9.83
N ALA A 126 -3.22 -0.38 -10.55
CA ALA A 126 -1.94 0.17 -10.98
C ALA A 126 -2.11 1.49 -11.74
N CYS A 127 -1.19 2.43 -11.51
CA CYS A 127 -1.21 3.78 -12.08
C CYS A 127 -2.44 4.65 -11.69
N ALA A 128 -3.25 4.22 -10.72
CA ALA A 128 -4.30 5.03 -10.13
C ALA A 128 -3.87 5.51 -8.74
N SER A 129 -3.53 6.79 -8.63
CA SER A 129 -3.27 7.42 -7.34
C SER A 129 -4.55 7.51 -6.52
N PRO A 130 -4.48 7.32 -5.20
CA PRO A 130 -5.62 7.48 -4.31
C PRO A 130 -6.02 8.96 -4.21
N ALA A 131 -7.23 9.22 -3.71
CA ALA A 131 -7.65 10.57 -3.32
C ALA A 131 -8.01 10.61 -1.83
N PHE A 132 -7.72 11.74 -1.18
CA PHE A 132 -8.06 11.99 0.21
C PHE A 132 -8.91 13.25 0.32
N ALA A 133 -10.02 13.16 1.05
CA ALA A 133 -10.87 14.31 1.39
C ALA A 133 -11.62 14.05 2.69
N ASP A 134 -11.60 15.01 3.61
CA ASP A 134 -12.36 14.98 4.87
C ASP A 134 -12.20 13.69 5.70
N GLY A 135 -10.96 13.19 5.77
CA GLY A 135 -10.64 11.94 6.48
C GLY A 135 -11.09 10.68 5.76
N ARG A 136 -11.49 10.77 4.49
CA ARG A 136 -11.84 9.62 3.65
C ARG A 136 -10.76 9.35 2.61
N LEU A 137 -10.45 8.07 2.44
CA LEU A 137 -9.57 7.53 1.40
C LEU A 137 -10.41 6.92 0.29
N VAL A 138 -10.25 7.42 -0.93
CA VAL A 138 -10.89 6.89 -2.13
C VAL A 138 -9.87 6.14 -2.97
N LEU A 139 -10.14 4.86 -3.24
CA LEU A 139 -9.30 4.01 -4.09
C LEU A 139 -10.08 3.56 -5.31
N ARG A 140 -9.39 3.58 -6.46
CA ARG A 140 -9.85 2.88 -7.65
C ARG A 140 -9.31 1.46 -7.61
N LEU A 141 -10.19 0.48 -7.56
CA LEU A 141 -9.87 -0.92 -7.77
C LEU A 141 -10.08 -1.26 -9.25
N LYS A 142 -9.85 -2.51 -9.64
CA LYS A 142 -9.97 -2.95 -11.03
C LYS A 142 -11.38 -2.76 -11.61
N ASP A 143 -12.42 -3.05 -10.82
CA ASP A 143 -13.82 -3.10 -11.25
C ASP A 143 -14.74 -2.10 -10.53
N ARG A 144 -14.24 -1.41 -9.49
CA ARG A 144 -15.04 -0.51 -8.65
C ARG A 144 -14.20 0.60 -8.02
N ILE A 145 -14.89 1.57 -7.44
CA ILE A 145 -14.31 2.59 -6.57
C ILE A 145 -14.77 2.29 -5.15
N VAL A 146 -13.85 2.33 -4.19
CA VAL A 146 -14.13 2.16 -2.77
C VAL A 146 -13.77 3.43 -2.02
N CYS A 147 -14.48 3.70 -0.94
CA CYS A 147 -14.26 4.86 -0.08
C CYS A 147 -14.22 4.38 1.37
N TYR A 148 -13.11 4.63 2.06
CA TYR A 148 -12.91 4.30 3.46
C TYR A 148 -12.97 5.57 4.31
N ASP A 149 -13.74 5.56 5.39
CA ASP A 149 -13.65 6.60 6.41
C ASP A 149 -12.52 6.24 7.37
N LEU A 150 -11.43 7.00 7.36
CA LEU A 150 -10.26 6.75 8.21
C LEU A 150 -10.43 7.33 9.62
N ARG A 151 -11.58 7.94 9.92
CA ARG A 151 -11.90 8.49 11.25
C ARG A 151 -12.75 7.53 12.07
N SER A 152 -13.39 6.53 11.43
CA SER A 152 -14.10 5.49 12.15
C SER A 152 -13.09 4.58 12.85
N LYS A 153 -13.34 4.34 14.13
CA LYS A 153 -12.57 3.39 14.95
C LYS A 153 -13.05 1.97 14.71
#